data_AF-A0A7D3X7G9-F1
#
_entry.id   AF-A0A7D3X7G9-F1
#
_cell.length_a   1.000
_cell.length_b   1.000
_cell.length_c   1.000
_cell.angle_alpha   90.00
_cell.angle_beta   90.00
_cell.angle_gamma   90.00
#
_symmetry.space_group_name_H-M   'P 1'
#
loop_
_entity.id
_entity.type
_entity.pdbx_description
1 polymer ?
#
loop_
_entity_poly.entity_id
_entity_poly.type
_entity_poly.pdbx_seq_one_letter_code
_entity_poly.pdbx_strand_id
1 'polypeptide(L)'
;MHTKLINPKANGKNAYNNQGSAAQALNYLTHEARKNGREALFFDGQQDALDRGSVLAALDNNVKGLRANEAKFYSLVLSPSPEELAHIGGGDEAKLRAFAREVMASYAVGFRLKDGGAVGKEDLVWGAIIHQERTHRGTDAAVREGEVRPGQARPGLQAHIHVVVSARDRAQRVTLNPGGRVSRFSLRDWQEEARVIFERQFQYQGLTPDRKAAPA
;
A
#
# COMPACT_ATOMS: atom_id res chain seq x y z
N MET A 1 9.66 -6.90 5.90
CA MET A 1 8.80 -5.90 5.24
C MET A 1 7.88 -6.62 4.27
N HIS A 2 6.56 -6.52 4.43
CA HIS A 2 5.60 -7.14 3.51
C HIS A 2 4.80 -6.11 2.71
N THR A 3 4.99 -6.08 1.39
CA THR A 3 4.19 -5.25 0.48
C THR A 3 3.25 -6.11 -0.36
N LYS A 4 2.05 -5.60 -0.65
CA LYS A 4 1.03 -6.35 -1.38
C LYS A 4 0.24 -5.46 -2.33
N LEU A 5 0.06 -5.92 -3.57
CA LEU A 5 -0.99 -5.46 -4.47
C LEU A 5 -2.30 -6.17 -4.12
N ILE A 6 -3.36 -5.42 -3.83
CA ILE A 6 -4.68 -5.99 -3.59
C ILE A 6 -5.30 -6.39 -4.92
N ASN A 7 -5.69 -7.65 -5.05
CA ASN A 7 -6.47 -8.15 -6.16
C ASN A 7 -7.96 -8.12 -5.77
N PRO A 8 -8.78 -7.24 -6.37
CA PRO A 8 -10.19 -7.09 -6.00
C PRO A 8 -10.99 -8.39 -6.15
N LYS A 9 -10.67 -9.22 -7.15
CA LYS A 9 -11.38 -10.47 -7.45
C LYS A 9 -11.08 -11.59 -6.45
N ALA A 10 -9.85 -11.66 -5.96
CA ALA A 10 -9.39 -12.73 -5.07
C ALA A 10 -9.39 -12.33 -3.58
N ASN A 11 -9.30 -11.03 -3.27
CA ASN A 11 -9.22 -10.54 -1.89
C ASN A 11 -10.58 -10.12 -1.30
N GLY A 12 -11.69 -10.42 -2.02
CA GLY A 12 -12.99 -10.71 -1.42
C GLY A 12 -13.76 -9.55 -0.79
N LYS A 13 -13.41 -8.29 -1.09
CA LYS A 13 -14.21 -7.14 -0.67
C LYS A 13 -14.58 -6.31 -1.89
N ASN A 14 -15.89 -6.17 -2.14
CA ASN A 14 -16.43 -5.22 -3.11
C ASN A 14 -15.83 -3.82 -2.93
N ALA A 15 -15.43 -3.48 -1.71
CA ALA A 15 -14.75 -2.25 -1.35
C ALA A 15 -13.50 -1.92 -2.20
N TYR A 16 -12.81 -2.91 -2.76
CA TYR A 16 -11.63 -2.69 -3.59
C TYR A 16 -11.92 -2.82 -5.09
N ASN A 17 -13.18 -2.89 -5.52
CA ASN A 17 -13.50 -2.84 -6.95
C ASN A 17 -12.89 -1.57 -7.54
N ASN A 18 -12.07 -1.75 -8.56
CA ASN A 18 -11.27 -0.68 -9.12
C ASN A 18 -11.67 -0.28 -10.54
N GLN A 19 -12.77 -0.79 -11.09
CA GLN A 19 -13.24 -0.41 -12.43
C GLN A 19 -14.07 0.89 -12.44
N GLY A 20 -14.48 1.37 -11.26
CA GLY A 20 -15.23 2.61 -11.09
C GLY A 20 -14.54 3.59 -10.15
N SER A 21 -15.33 4.44 -9.50
CA SER A 21 -14.88 5.43 -8.52
C SER A 21 -14.10 4.81 -7.35
N ALA A 22 -13.10 5.52 -6.85
CA ALA A 22 -12.36 5.16 -5.65
C ALA A 22 -13.17 5.37 -4.34
N ALA A 23 -14.39 5.92 -4.42
CA ALA A 23 -15.20 6.28 -3.26
C ALA A 23 -15.41 5.11 -2.29
N GLN A 24 -15.69 3.91 -2.81
CA GLN A 24 -15.93 2.74 -1.97
C GLN A 24 -14.66 2.29 -1.21
N ALA A 25 -13.52 2.32 -1.90
CA ALA A 25 -12.23 2.00 -1.31
C ALA A 25 -11.86 3.00 -0.22
N LEU A 26 -11.94 4.30 -0.53
CA LEU A 26 -11.63 5.35 0.43
C LEU A 26 -12.58 5.32 1.64
N ASN A 27 -13.88 5.11 1.44
CA ASN A 27 -14.82 4.93 2.55
C ASN A 27 -14.45 3.78 3.46
N TYR A 28 -14.09 2.62 2.88
CA TYR A 28 -13.62 1.47 3.66
C TYR A 28 -12.33 1.81 4.44
N LEU A 29 -11.40 2.56 3.84
CA LEU A 29 -10.15 2.93 4.50
C LEU A 29 -10.33 3.93 5.65
N THR A 30 -11.41 4.72 5.68
CA THR A 30 -11.64 5.68 6.77
C THR A 30 -12.23 5.08 8.06
N HIS A 31 -12.50 3.76 8.11
CA HIS A 31 -13.26 3.16 9.22
C HIS A 31 -12.58 3.29 10.59
N GLU A 32 -11.25 3.15 10.68
CA GLU A 32 -10.51 3.24 11.94
C GLU A 32 -10.63 4.63 12.58
N ALA A 33 -10.35 5.68 11.80
CA ALA A 33 -10.49 7.06 12.26
C ALA A 33 -11.94 7.35 12.72
N ARG A 34 -12.94 6.93 11.94
CA ARG A 34 -14.36 7.09 12.30
C ARG A 34 -14.73 6.37 13.61
N LYS A 35 -14.25 5.15 13.81
CA LYS A 35 -14.47 4.38 15.06
C LYS A 35 -13.89 5.11 16.28
N ASN A 36 -12.78 5.82 16.09
CA ASN A 36 -12.10 6.56 17.14
C ASN A 36 -12.57 8.02 17.26
N GLY A 37 -13.62 8.42 16.55
CA GLY A 37 -14.12 9.80 16.55
C GLY A 37 -13.15 10.82 15.96
N ARG A 38 -12.18 10.37 15.16
CA ARG A 38 -11.16 11.20 14.52
C ARG A 38 -11.48 11.43 13.06
N GLU A 39 -10.96 12.52 12.52
CA GLU A 39 -10.96 12.75 11.09
C GLU A 39 -9.96 11.81 10.39
N ALA A 40 -10.37 11.23 9.27
CA ALA A 40 -9.50 10.40 8.46
C ALA A 40 -8.65 11.28 7.53
N LEU A 41 -7.38 11.46 7.89
CA LEU A 41 -6.42 12.18 7.08
C LEU A 41 -5.59 11.22 6.23
N PHE A 42 -5.51 11.55 4.95
CA PHE A 42 -4.62 10.90 3.99
C PHE A 42 -3.34 11.72 3.81
N PHE A 43 -2.35 11.12 3.17
CA PHE A 43 -1.13 11.80 2.72
C PHE A 43 -0.75 11.33 1.31
N ASP A 44 0.07 12.10 0.62
CA ASP A 44 0.62 11.75 -0.69
C ASP A 44 2.13 12.06 -0.77
N GLY A 45 2.67 12.16 -1.98
CA GLY A 45 4.07 12.49 -2.24
C GLY A 45 4.51 13.86 -1.71
N GLN A 46 3.58 14.80 -1.52
CA GLN A 46 3.84 16.20 -1.21
C GLN A 46 3.20 16.68 0.09
N GLN A 47 1.99 16.19 0.39
CA GLN A 47 1.16 16.65 1.48
C GLN A 47 1.02 15.56 2.55
N ASP A 48 1.08 16.01 3.81
CA ASP A 48 0.98 15.15 4.99
C ASP A 48 -0.46 14.98 5.49
N ALA A 49 -1.38 15.85 5.05
CA ALA A 49 -2.76 15.89 5.48
C ALA A 49 -3.66 16.28 4.29
N LEU A 50 -4.48 15.33 3.85
CA LEU A 50 -5.45 15.45 2.78
C LEU A 50 -6.78 14.88 3.26
N ASP A 51 -7.87 15.59 3.00
CA ASP A 51 -9.19 15.03 3.24
C ASP A 51 -9.53 13.95 2.19
N ARG A 52 -10.48 13.08 2.55
CA ARG A 52 -10.95 12.00 1.67
C ARG A 52 -11.47 12.50 0.32
N GLY A 53 -12.13 13.66 0.29
CA GLY A 53 -12.70 14.27 -0.91
C GLY A 53 -11.63 14.72 -1.89
N SER A 54 -10.55 15.32 -1.39
CA SER A 54 -9.38 15.70 -2.20
C SER A 54 -8.74 14.49 -2.88
N VAL A 55 -8.50 13.40 -2.14
CA VAL A 55 -7.95 12.16 -2.72
C VAL A 55 -8.93 11.53 -3.73
N LEU A 56 -10.22 11.54 -3.43
CA LEU A 56 -11.25 11.03 -4.33
C LEU A 56 -11.26 11.79 -5.66
N ALA A 57 -11.30 13.13 -5.61
CA ALA A 57 -11.32 13.96 -6.79
C ALA A 57 -10.05 13.78 -7.63
N ALA A 58 -8.88 13.67 -6.99
CA ALA A 58 -7.63 13.42 -7.69
C ALA A 58 -7.65 12.08 -8.46
N LEU A 59 -8.15 11.01 -7.84
CA LEU A 59 -8.19 9.68 -8.47
C LEU A 59 -9.26 9.59 -9.56
N ASP A 60 -10.49 10.03 -9.28
CA ASP A 60 -11.64 9.87 -10.17
C ASP A 60 -11.53 10.75 -11.43
N ASN A 61 -10.80 11.87 -11.36
CA ASN A 61 -10.50 12.72 -12.52
C ASN A 61 -9.27 12.24 -13.33
N ASN A 62 -8.53 11.25 -12.84
CA ASN A 62 -7.30 10.76 -13.47
C ASN A 62 -7.50 9.44 -14.23
N VAL A 63 -8.51 9.40 -15.12
CA VAL A 63 -8.98 8.17 -15.79
C VAL A 63 -9.08 8.28 -17.32
N LYS A 64 -8.58 9.37 -17.91
CA LYS A 64 -8.65 9.63 -19.35
C LYS A 64 -8.03 8.48 -20.16
N GLY A 65 -8.80 8.01 -21.14
CA GLY A 65 -8.40 6.93 -22.05
C GLY A 65 -8.62 5.52 -21.50
N LEU A 66 -9.08 5.36 -20.26
CA LEU A 66 -9.45 4.05 -19.71
C LEU A 66 -10.91 3.70 -20.04
N ARG A 67 -11.15 2.47 -20.48
CA ARG A 67 -12.48 1.93 -20.79
C ARG A 67 -13.22 1.55 -19.51
N ALA A 68 -14.55 1.43 -19.56
CA ALA A 68 -15.37 1.13 -18.38
C ALA A 68 -14.95 -0.14 -17.61
N ASN A 69 -14.45 -1.17 -18.29
CA ASN A 69 -14.02 -2.43 -17.67
C ASN A 69 -12.53 -2.47 -17.26
N GLU A 70 -11.78 -1.39 -17.48
CA GLU A 70 -10.37 -1.29 -17.07
C GLU A 70 -10.26 -0.74 -15.64
N ALA A 71 -9.23 -1.18 -14.92
CA ALA A 71 -8.90 -0.61 -13.61
C ALA A 71 -8.61 0.89 -13.72
N LYS A 72 -9.23 1.68 -12.87
CA LYS A 72 -9.07 3.14 -12.68
C LYS A 72 -8.00 3.45 -11.63
N PHE A 73 -7.86 2.55 -10.66
CA PHE A 73 -6.87 2.64 -9.59
C PHE A 73 -6.41 1.25 -9.15
N TYR A 74 -5.40 1.22 -8.28
CA TYR A 74 -4.90 0.03 -7.61
C TYR A 74 -4.76 0.32 -6.12
N SER A 75 -5.02 -0.69 -5.28
CA SER A 75 -4.80 -0.60 -3.85
C SER A 75 -3.57 -1.41 -3.46
N LEU A 76 -2.66 -0.80 -2.71
CA LEU A 76 -1.46 -1.41 -2.18
C LEU A 76 -1.51 -1.42 -0.66
N VAL A 77 -0.83 -2.37 -0.04
CA VAL A 77 -0.60 -2.40 1.40
C VAL A 77 0.90 -2.48 1.65
N LEU A 78 1.42 -1.56 2.46
CA LEU A 78 2.77 -1.61 3.00
C LEU A 78 2.67 -1.98 4.48
N SER A 79 3.20 -3.15 4.85
CA SER A 79 3.11 -3.71 6.19
C SER A 79 4.48 -4.08 6.73
N PRO A 80 5.16 -3.19 7.47
CA PRO A 80 6.30 -3.60 8.26
C PRO A 80 5.88 -4.71 9.25
N SER A 81 6.80 -5.60 9.58
CA SER A 81 6.59 -6.63 10.60
C SER A 81 6.55 -6.01 12.01
N PRO A 82 6.05 -6.72 13.03
CA PRO A 82 6.10 -6.22 14.41
C PRO A 82 7.51 -5.83 14.87
N GLU A 83 8.54 -6.57 14.46
CA GLU A 83 9.94 -6.31 14.77
C GLU A 83 10.44 -5.04 14.06
N GLU A 84 10.09 -4.88 12.79
CA GLU A 84 10.39 -3.69 12.00
C GLU A 84 9.70 -2.45 12.59
N LEU A 85 8.45 -2.59 13.01
CA LEU A 85 7.70 -1.53 13.69
C LEU A 85 8.35 -1.15 15.01
N ALA A 86 8.77 -2.13 15.81
CA ALA A 86 9.49 -1.88 17.06
C ALA A 86 10.79 -1.10 16.80
N HIS A 87 11.56 -1.50 15.78
CA HIS A 87 12.81 -0.83 15.38
C HIS A 87 12.62 0.64 15.02
N ILE A 88 11.51 1.00 14.37
CA ILE A 88 11.23 2.38 13.99
C ILE A 88 10.49 3.19 15.06
N GLY A 89 10.33 2.67 16.28
CA GLY A 89 9.66 3.38 17.37
C GLY A 89 8.16 3.10 17.48
N GLY A 90 7.73 1.88 17.16
CA GLY A 90 6.36 1.43 17.39
C GLY A 90 5.35 1.83 16.31
N GLY A 91 5.82 2.19 15.10
CA GLY A 91 4.93 2.69 14.04
C GLY A 91 4.77 4.21 14.03
N ASP A 92 5.84 4.95 14.34
CA ASP A 92 5.93 6.40 14.16
C ASP A 92 5.40 6.83 12.78
N GLU A 93 4.36 7.66 12.77
CA GLU A 93 3.66 8.03 11.53
C GLU A 93 4.49 8.88 10.59
N ALA A 94 5.44 9.68 11.10
CA ALA A 94 6.33 10.45 10.24
C ALA A 94 7.31 9.54 9.50
N LYS A 95 7.88 8.54 10.19
CA LYS A 95 8.73 7.52 9.57
C LYS A 95 7.96 6.66 8.56
N LEU A 96 6.75 6.24 8.91
CA LEU A 96 5.89 5.46 7.99
C LEU A 96 5.51 6.26 6.73
N ARG A 97 5.20 7.56 6.86
CA ARG A 97 4.95 8.44 5.71
C ARG A 97 6.19 8.59 4.84
N ALA A 98 7.34 8.87 5.44
CA ALA A 98 8.61 8.97 4.71
C ALA A 98 8.94 7.67 3.96
N PHE A 99 8.76 6.53 4.62
CA PHE A 99 8.95 5.22 4.01
C PHE A 99 8.00 4.98 2.82
N ALA A 100 6.71 5.27 2.97
CA ALA A 100 5.75 5.12 1.89
C ALA A 100 6.11 5.98 0.67
N ARG A 101 6.61 7.21 0.88
CA ARG A 101 7.05 8.09 -0.22
C ARG A 101 8.20 7.49 -1.01
N GLU A 102 9.20 6.93 -0.34
CA GLU A 102 10.34 6.26 -1.00
C GLU A 102 9.88 5.00 -1.76
N VAL A 103 9.00 4.19 -1.15
CA VAL A 103 8.44 3.01 -1.81
C VAL A 103 7.59 3.37 -3.03
N MET A 104 6.83 4.47 -2.97
CA MET A 104 6.06 4.96 -4.11
C MET A 104 6.94 5.63 -5.18
N ALA A 105 8.07 6.24 -4.81
CA ALA A 105 9.06 6.68 -5.79
C ALA A 105 9.65 5.48 -6.55
N SER A 106 9.97 4.39 -5.86
CA SER A 106 10.38 3.12 -6.48
C SER A 106 9.28 2.52 -7.36
N TYR A 107 8.02 2.59 -6.91
CA TYR A 107 6.86 2.17 -7.72
C TYR A 107 6.79 2.90 -9.06
N ALA A 108 7.05 4.20 -9.08
CA ALA A 108 7.06 4.99 -10.32
C ALA A 108 8.14 4.49 -11.29
N VAL A 109 9.40 4.47 -10.84
CA VAL A 109 10.54 4.11 -11.71
C VAL A 109 10.55 2.64 -12.13
N GLY A 110 9.80 1.78 -11.43
CA GLY A 110 9.62 0.37 -11.79
C GLY A 110 8.87 0.15 -13.12
N PHE A 111 8.18 1.16 -13.66
CA PHE A 111 7.47 1.04 -14.94
C PHE A 111 8.41 1.24 -16.14
N ARG A 112 8.55 0.19 -16.95
CA ARG A 112 9.33 0.21 -18.19
C ARG A 112 8.49 0.69 -19.37
N LEU A 113 8.74 1.90 -19.88
CA LEU A 113 8.00 2.48 -21.00
C LEU A 113 8.48 1.94 -22.36
N LYS A 114 7.60 1.94 -23.37
CA LYS A 114 7.92 1.35 -24.69
C LYS A 114 8.92 2.22 -25.47
N ASP A 115 8.89 3.51 -25.22
CA ASP A 115 9.75 4.54 -25.80
C ASP A 115 11.04 4.76 -24.99
N GLY A 116 11.29 3.94 -23.95
CA GLY A 116 12.44 4.10 -23.06
C GLY A 116 12.30 5.26 -22.06
N GLY A 117 11.15 5.94 -22.02
CA GLY A 117 10.87 6.96 -21.02
C GLY A 117 10.78 6.38 -19.60
N ALA A 118 10.84 7.27 -18.61
CA ALA A 118 10.69 6.93 -17.19
C ALA A 118 9.44 7.60 -16.62
N VAL A 119 8.85 6.97 -15.61
CA VAL A 119 7.79 7.56 -14.78
C VAL A 119 8.46 8.07 -13.50
N GLY A 120 8.40 9.37 -13.25
CA GLY A 120 8.93 10.00 -12.06
C GLY A 120 7.98 9.89 -10.87
N LYS A 121 8.50 10.10 -9.65
CA LYS A 121 7.69 10.09 -8.43
C LYS A 121 6.54 11.10 -8.46
N GLU A 122 6.75 12.26 -9.11
CA GLU A 122 5.75 13.31 -9.24
C GLU A 122 4.67 12.98 -10.29
N ASP A 123 4.92 12.01 -11.17
CA ASP A 123 3.97 11.57 -12.17
C ASP A 123 2.89 10.65 -11.58
N LEU A 124 3.03 10.21 -10.33
CA LEU A 124 2.01 9.40 -9.67
C LEU A 124 0.90 10.28 -9.09
N VAL A 125 -0.35 9.81 -9.24
CA VAL A 125 -1.50 10.32 -8.49
C VAL A 125 -1.92 9.24 -7.49
N TRP A 126 -1.74 9.49 -6.21
CA TRP A 126 -2.04 8.53 -5.14
C TRP A 126 -2.39 9.23 -3.83
N GLY A 127 -3.01 8.49 -2.93
CA GLY A 127 -3.19 8.88 -1.54
C GLY A 127 -3.08 7.67 -0.64
N ALA A 128 -2.62 7.87 0.59
CA ALA A 128 -2.42 6.80 1.56
C ALA A 128 -2.89 7.17 2.96
N ILE A 129 -3.19 6.16 3.77
CA ILE A 129 -3.59 6.31 5.17
C ILE A 129 -2.90 5.24 6.01
N ILE A 130 -2.54 5.60 7.24
CA ILE A 130 -1.93 4.70 8.22
C ILE A 130 -3.03 4.17 9.13
N HIS A 131 -3.05 2.85 9.33
CA HIS A 131 -3.91 2.14 10.28
C HIS A 131 -3.02 1.53 11.36
N GLN A 132 -3.37 1.71 12.62
CA GLN A 132 -2.59 1.23 13.76
C GLN A 132 -3.02 -0.17 14.20
N GLU A 133 -4.25 -0.57 13.88
CA GLU A 133 -4.84 -1.85 14.30
C GLU A 133 -5.12 -2.79 13.12
N ARG A 134 -5.05 -4.09 13.37
CA ARG A 134 -5.60 -5.13 12.48
C ARG A 134 -6.54 -6.01 13.24
N THR A 135 -7.56 -6.52 12.56
CA THR A 135 -8.51 -7.46 13.15
C THR A 135 -8.39 -8.84 12.53
N HIS A 136 -8.75 -9.87 13.29
CA HIS A 136 -8.89 -11.24 12.81
C HIS A 136 -10.07 -11.34 11.85
N ARG A 137 -9.84 -11.92 10.66
CA ARG A 137 -10.89 -12.15 9.68
C ARG A 137 -11.62 -13.44 10.02
N GLY A 138 -12.91 -13.55 9.67
CA GLY A 138 -13.68 -14.78 9.85
C GLY A 138 -13.09 -16.02 9.15
N THR A 139 -12.21 -15.82 8.17
CA THR A 139 -11.51 -16.88 7.45
C THR A 139 -10.16 -17.28 8.06
N ASP A 140 -9.69 -16.57 9.09
CA ASP A 140 -8.41 -16.87 9.76
C ASP A 140 -8.52 -18.23 10.47
N ALA A 141 -7.44 -19.03 10.45
CA ALA A 141 -7.41 -20.36 11.06
C ALA A 141 -7.80 -20.32 12.54
N ALA A 142 -7.16 -19.43 13.32
CA ALA A 142 -7.47 -19.20 14.73
C ALA A 142 -8.94 -18.80 14.99
N VAL A 143 -9.63 -18.18 14.03
CA VAL A 143 -11.07 -17.89 14.15
C VAL A 143 -11.91 -19.14 13.88
N ARG A 144 -11.54 -19.93 12.88
CA ARG A 144 -12.21 -21.20 12.55
C ARG A 144 -12.02 -22.24 13.65
N GLU A 145 -10.88 -22.22 14.32
CA GLU A 145 -10.52 -23.08 15.44
C GLU A 145 -11.13 -22.58 16.78
N GLY A 146 -11.75 -21.41 16.78
CA GLY A 146 -12.45 -20.85 17.95
C GLY A 146 -11.55 -20.18 18.99
N GLU A 147 -10.25 -20.04 18.70
CA GLU A 147 -9.27 -19.40 19.59
C GLU A 147 -9.49 -17.89 19.73
N VAL A 148 -9.90 -17.24 18.64
CA VAL A 148 -10.16 -15.79 18.59
C VAL A 148 -11.46 -15.49 17.86
N ARG A 149 -12.09 -14.35 18.16
CA ARG A 149 -13.35 -13.93 17.52
C ARG A 149 -13.09 -13.19 16.21
N PRO A 150 -13.96 -13.33 15.19
CA PRO A 150 -13.93 -12.44 14.04
C PRO A 150 -14.04 -10.98 14.49
N GLY A 151 -13.21 -10.09 13.96
CA GLY A 151 -13.18 -8.69 14.34
C GLY A 151 -12.38 -8.38 15.61
N GLN A 152 -11.89 -9.40 16.34
CA GLN A 152 -10.98 -9.19 17.47
C GLN A 152 -9.67 -8.57 16.98
N ALA A 153 -9.15 -7.58 17.71
CA ALA A 153 -7.88 -6.96 17.40
C ALA A 153 -6.74 -7.98 17.51
N ARG A 154 -5.81 -7.93 16.55
CA ARG A 154 -4.58 -8.72 16.57
C ARG A 154 -3.64 -8.11 17.61
N PRO A 155 -2.96 -8.92 18.43
CA PRO A 155 -2.02 -8.42 19.42
C PRO A 155 -0.76 -7.82 18.78
N GLY A 156 -0.01 -7.02 19.55
CA GLY A 156 1.27 -6.44 19.14
C GLY A 156 1.15 -5.24 18.19
N LEU A 157 2.28 -4.83 17.64
CA LEU A 157 2.35 -3.71 16.70
C LEU A 157 1.75 -4.13 15.34
N GLN A 158 0.72 -3.42 14.89
CA GLN A 158 -0.03 -3.75 13.67
C GLN A 158 -0.07 -2.60 12.66
N ALA A 159 0.75 -1.55 12.86
CA ALA A 159 0.77 -0.38 12.00
C ALA A 159 1.05 -0.76 10.54
N HIS A 160 0.21 -0.26 9.63
CA HIS A 160 0.35 -0.52 8.20
C HIS A 160 -0.28 0.59 7.37
N ILE A 161 0.16 0.67 6.12
CA ILE A 161 -0.16 1.75 5.21
C ILE A 161 -1.03 1.19 4.09
N HIS A 162 -2.20 1.77 3.88
CA HIS A 162 -3.00 1.52 2.69
C HIS A 162 -2.74 2.63 1.69
N VAL A 163 -2.43 2.27 0.46
CA VAL A 163 -2.21 3.20 -0.64
C VAL A 163 -3.27 2.95 -1.71
N VAL A 164 -3.84 4.02 -2.26
CA VAL A 164 -4.65 3.98 -3.47
C VAL A 164 -3.95 4.82 -4.53
N VAL A 165 -3.59 4.20 -5.66
CA VAL A 165 -2.83 4.85 -6.75
C VAL A 165 -3.60 4.75 -8.06
N SER A 166 -3.63 5.83 -8.83
CA SER A 166 -4.28 5.87 -10.14
C SER A 166 -3.63 4.89 -11.12
N ALA A 167 -4.44 4.33 -12.02
CA ALA A 167 -3.97 3.54 -13.15
C ALA A 167 -3.37 4.40 -14.29
N ARG A 168 -3.36 5.73 -14.12
CA ARG A 168 -2.74 6.68 -15.04
C ARG A 168 -1.66 7.49 -14.34
N ASP A 169 -0.67 7.92 -15.10
CA ASP A 169 0.20 9.02 -14.68
C ASP A 169 -0.59 10.34 -14.57
N ARG A 170 0.01 11.35 -13.96
CA ARG A 170 -0.58 12.67 -13.73
C ARG A 170 -0.93 13.40 -15.02
N ALA A 171 -0.13 13.23 -16.07
CA ALA A 171 -0.41 13.79 -17.39
C ALA A 171 -1.51 13.01 -18.14
N GLN A 172 -1.95 11.88 -17.60
CA GLN A 172 -2.92 10.97 -18.21
C GLN A 172 -2.53 10.54 -19.62
N ARG A 173 -1.25 10.18 -19.83
CA ARG A 173 -0.68 9.70 -21.09
C ARG A 173 -0.29 8.23 -21.00
N VAL A 174 0.16 7.77 -19.84
CA VAL A 174 0.69 6.42 -19.60
C VAL A 174 -0.25 5.64 -18.68
N THR A 175 -0.55 4.38 -19.03
CA THR A 175 -1.23 3.45 -18.12
C THR A 175 -0.22 2.74 -17.22
N LEU A 176 -0.42 2.86 -15.92
CA LEU A 176 0.38 2.31 -14.84
C LEU A 176 -0.31 1.08 -14.24
N ASN A 177 -0.22 -0.07 -14.91
CA ASN A 177 -0.82 -1.32 -14.45
C ASN A 177 0.23 -2.24 -13.78
N PRO A 178 0.31 -2.29 -12.44
CA PRO A 178 1.29 -3.09 -11.71
C PRO A 178 0.98 -4.60 -11.72
N GLY A 179 -0.27 -4.98 -12.04
CA GLY A 179 -0.71 -6.36 -12.18
C GLY A 179 -0.69 -6.86 -13.62
N GLY A 180 -0.08 -6.08 -14.54
CA GLY A 180 -0.02 -6.38 -15.96
C GLY A 180 1.14 -7.31 -16.33
N ARG A 181 1.79 -7.02 -17.45
CA ARG A 181 2.94 -7.80 -17.93
C ARG A 181 4.17 -7.53 -17.07
N VAL A 182 4.87 -8.58 -16.65
CA VAL A 182 6.12 -8.49 -15.87
C VAL A 182 7.22 -7.67 -16.59
N SER A 183 7.23 -7.71 -17.93
CA SER A 183 8.14 -6.88 -18.73
C SER A 183 7.89 -5.37 -18.57
N ARG A 184 6.65 -4.98 -18.25
CA ARG A 184 6.24 -3.58 -18.01
C ARG A 184 6.46 -3.15 -16.56
N PHE A 185 6.14 -4.01 -15.62
CA PHE A 185 6.32 -3.78 -14.19
C PHE A 185 6.44 -5.13 -13.49
N SER A 186 7.52 -5.33 -12.73
CA SER A 186 7.71 -6.56 -11.96
C SER A 186 7.27 -6.31 -10.53
N LEU A 187 6.11 -6.86 -10.16
CA LEU A 187 5.59 -6.73 -8.79
C LEU A 187 6.58 -7.30 -7.77
N ARG A 188 7.20 -8.44 -8.08
CA ARG A 188 8.20 -9.07 -7.20
C ARG A 188 9.40 -8.16 -6.98
N ASP A 189 9.93 -7.56 -8.04
CA ASP A 189 11.13 -6.71 -7.93
C ASP A 189 10.81 -5.43 -7.14
N TRP A 190 9.60 -4.86 -7.31
CA TRP A 190 9.16 -3.74 -6.48
C TRP A 190 8.95 -4.13 -5.00
N GLN A 191 8.41 -5.32 -4.73
CA GLN A 191 8.24 -5.82 -3.37
C GLN A 191 9.59 -6.00 -2.67
N GLU A 192 10.58 -6.51 -3.39
CA GLU A 192 11.96 -6.65 -2.90
C GLU A 192 12.62 -5.28 -2.68
N GLU A 193 12.46 -4.34 -3.62
CA GLU A 193 12.98 -2.98 -3.45
C GLU A 193 12.35 -2.28 -2.24
N ALA A 194 11.06 -2.51 -1.96
CA ALA A 194 10.44 -1.97 -0.74
C ALA A 194 11.07 -2.51 0.55
N ARG A 195 11.52 -3.78 0.56
CA ARG A 195 12.31 -4.34 1.66
C ARG A 195 13.66 -3.63 1.79
N VAL A 196 14.40 -3.51 0.68
CA VAL A 196 15.71 -2.86 0.65
C VAL A 196 15.62 -1.38 1.06
N ILE A 197 14.58 -0.67 0.64
CA ILE A 197 14.30 0.71 1.07
C ILE A 197 14.15 0.76 2.58
N PHE A 198 13.36 -0.13 3.18
CA PHE A 198 13.16 -0.15 4.63
C PHE A 198 14.49 -0.36 5.37
N GLU A 199 15.25 -1.38 4.95
CA GLU A 199 16.55 -1.73 5.53
C GLU A 199 17.54 -0.57 5.43
N ARG A 200 17.64 0.07 4.26
CA ARG A 200 18.53 1.21 4.02
C ARG A 200 18.10 2.44 4.80
N GLN A 201 16.81 2.79 4.76
CA GLN A 201 16.27 4.02 5.35
C GLN A 201 16.34 4.01 6.88
N PHE A 202 16.13 2.84 7.49
CA PHE A 202 16.10 2.70 8.95
C PHE A 202 17.29 1.93 9.51
N GLN A 203 18.28 1.60 8.68
CA GLN A 203 19.46 0.81 9.08
C GLN A 203 19.07 -0.51 9.76
N TYR A 204 18.02 -1.15 9.26
CA TYR A 204 17.50 -2.41 9.79
C TYR A 204 18.20 -3.58 9.09
N GLN A 205 18.88 -4.44 9.85
CA GLN A 205 19.63 -5.58 9.31
C GLN A 205 18.83 -6.89 9.28
N GLY A 206 17.56 -6.86 9.69
CA GLY A 206 16.76 -8.06 9.90
C GLY A 206 17.24 -8.91 11.07
N LEU A 207 16.45 -9.92 11.43
CA LEU A 207 17.02 -11.07 12.13
C LEU A 207 17.83 -11.84 11.10
N THR A 208 19.16 -11.80 11.19
CA THR A 208 20.02 -12.72 10.47
C THR A 208 19.44 -14.12 10.65
N PRO A 209 19.14 -14.89 9.58
CA PRO A 209 18.91 -16.31 9.77
C PRO A 209 20.18 -16.83 10.44
N ASP A 210 20.06 -17.57 11.54
CA ASP A 210 21.19 -18.26 12.16
C ASP A 210 22.00 -18.91 11.03
N ARG A 211 23.16 -18.32 10.73
CA ARG A 211 24.20 -19.04 10.01
C ARG A 211 24.51 -20.17 10.97
N LYS A 212 23.93 -21.36 10.72
CA LYS A 212 24.43 -22.60 11.30
C LYS A 212 25.93 -22.50 11.19
N ALA A 213 26.60 -22.41 12.34
CA ALA A 213 28.05 -22.46 12.39
C ALA A 213 28.44 -23.68 11.55
N ALA A 214 29.23 -23.45 10.51
CA ALA A 214 29.82 -24.56 9.77
C ALA A 214 30.57 -25.40 10.80
N PRO A 215 30.31 -26.72 10.89
CA PRO A 215 31.11 -27.56 11.77
C PRO A 215 32.57 -27.45 11.32
N ALA A 216 33.45 -27.28 12.31
CA ALA A 216 34.89 -27.12 12.17
C ALA A 216 35.55 -28.29 11.43
#